data_AF-A0A938VU09-F1
#
_entry.id   AF-A0A938VU09-F1
#
_cell.length_a   1.000
_cell.length_b   1.000
_cell.length_c   1.000
_cell.angle_alpha   90.00
_cell.angle_beta   90.00
_cell.angle_gamma   90.00
#
_symmetry.space_group_name_H-M   'P 1'
#
loop_
_entity.id
_entity.type
_entity.pdbx_description
1 polymer ?
#
loop_
_entity_poly.entity_id
_entity_poly.type
_entity_poly.pdbx_seq_one_letter_code
_entity_poly.pdbx_strand_id
1 'polypeptide(L)'
;MVAQAQSDRPAIPAGAAEFLRSTRVDDRLLVLPGAQTAFALYDGLSPQITADIAAETGQFIPYGYHHLSHAERYAARYGWAQRSLLDSDLRELRVRYVYADPRVLDAVQADAIAAKLADGRFREAYRDPGGTAVIYAFSPA
;
A
#
# COMPACT_ATOMS: atom_id res chain seq x y z
N MET A 1 25.57 4.97 -24.60
CA MET A 1 25.71 4.95 -23.12
C MET A 1 24.43 5.50 -22.54
N VAL A 2 23.51 4.64 -22.10
CA VAL A 2 22.33 5.09 -21.35
C VAL A 2 22.73 5.05 -19.89
N ALA A 3 22.83 6.23 -19.27
CA ALA A 3 23.10 6.34 -17.85
C ALA A 3 21.95 5.66 -17.10
N GLN A 4 22.23 4.51 -16.51
CA GLN A 4 21.41 3.96 -15.44
C GLN A 4 21.47 4.98 -14.31
N ALA A 5 20.43 5.81 -14.20
CA ALA A 5 20.16 6.52 -12.97
C ALA A 5 19.85 5.44 -11.92
N GLN A 6 20.89 4.97 -11.24
CA GLN A 6 20.76 4.32 -9.95
C GLN A 6 19.99 5.30 -9.09
N SER A 7 18.69 5.01 -8.97
CA SER A 7 17.80 5.80 -8.17
C SER A 7 18.16 5.46 -6.74
N ASP A 8 18.78 6.41 -6.03
CA ASP A 8 18.99 6.45 -4.57
C ASP A 8 17.64 6.56 -3.82
N ARG A 9 16.64 5.82 -4.31
CA ARG A 9 15.26 5.84 -3.85
C ARG A 9 15.04 4.61 -2.98
N PRO A 10 14.31 4.74 -1.86
CA PRO A 10 14.12 3.64 -0.94
C PRO A 10 13.31 2.55 -1.63
N ALA A 11 14.02 1.51 -2.08
CA ALA A 11 13.41 0.26 -2.52
C ALA A 11 12.62 -0.34 -1.35
N ILE A 12 11.56 -1.08 -1.65
CA ILE A 12 10.88 -1.91 -0.66
C ILE A 12 11.93 -2.77 0.08
N PRO A 13 11.93 -2.81 1.43
CA PRO A 13 12.85 -3.67 2.17
C PRO A 13 12.73 -5.13 1.71
N ALA A 14 13.85 -5.83 1.55
CA ALA A 14 13.88 -7.19 0.99
C ALA A 14 12.95 -8.17 1.72
N GLY A 15 12.88 -8.08 3.05
CA GLY A 15 11.97 -8.91 3.84
C GLY A 15 10.48 -8.57 3.65
N ALA A 16 10.14 -7.30 3.40
CA ALA A 16 8.78 -6.90 3.06
C ALA A 16 8.38 -7.45 1.68
N ALA A 17 9.30 -7.40 0.70
CA ALA A 17 9.08 -7.97 -0.62
C ALA A 17 8.91 -9.49 -0.56
N GLU A 18 9.74 -10.18 0.23
CA GLU A 18 9.62 -11.63 0.48
C GLU A 18 8.28 -12.00 1.12
N PHE A 19 7.85 -11.25 2.15
CA PHE A 19 6.55 -11.45 2.78
C PHE A 19 5.42 -11.30 1.74
N LEU A 20 5.39 -10.22 0.97
CA LEU A 20 4.33 -9.98 -0.01
C LEU A 20 4.31 -11.04 -1.10
N ARG A 21 5.46 -11.52 -1.58
CA ARG A 21 5.54 -12.65 -2.53
C ARG A 21 4.96 -13.96 -1.98
N SER A 22 4.94 -14.13 -0.66
CA SER A 22 4.31 -15.29 -0.02
C SER A 22 2.79 -15.17 0.13
N THR A 23 2.23 -13.97 -0.06
CA THR A 23 0.78 -13.74 0.00
C THR A 23 0.08 -14.12 -1.29
N ARG A 24 -1.22 -14.39 -1.22
CA ARG A 24 -1.99 -14.77 -2.40
C ARG A 24 -2.31 -13.54 -3.23
N VAL A 25 -2.38 -13.69 -4.55
CA VAL A 25 -2.67 -12.60 -5.49
C VAL A 25 -4.05 -11.96 -5.22
N ASP A 26 -5.00 -12.70 -4.65
CA ASP A 26 -6.32 -12.19 -4.26
C ASP A 26 -6.31 -11.40 -2.93
N ASP A 27 -5.24 -11.48 -2.15
CA ASP A 27 -5.06 -10.73 -0.90
C ASP A 27 -4.59 -9.31 -1.20
N ARG A 28 -5.52 -8.35 -1.34
CA ARG A 28 -5.18 -7.00 -1.80
C ARG A 28 -4.40 -6.17 -0.78
N LEU A 29 -3.43 -5.40 -1.26
CA LEU A 29 -2.60 -4.49 -0.48
C LEU A 29 -3.06 -3.04 -0.68
N LEU A 30 -3.20 -2.29 0.41
CA LEU A 30 -3.27 -0.83 0.41
C LEU A 30 -1.91 -0.25 0.83
N VAL A 31 -1.38 0.72 0.11
CA VAL A 31 -0.06 1.34 0.40
C VAL A 31 -0.25 2.76 0.93
N LEU A 32 0.40 3.09 2.05
CA LEU A 32 0.28 4.36 2.76
C LEU A 32 1.63 5.12 2.86
N PRO A 33 1.72 6.33 2.27
CA PRO A 33 0.97 6.78 1.10
C PRO A 33 1.40 6.00 -0.15
N GLY A 34 0.52 5.89 -1.14
CA GLY A 34 0.81 5.14 -2.37
C GLY A 34 0.03 5.62 -3.56
N ALA A 35 0.34 5.08 -4.74
CA ALA A 35 -0.35 5.42 -5.98
C ALA A 35 -1.84 5.03 -5.90
N GLN A 36 -2.71 5.94 -6.35
CA GLN A 36 -4.17 5.74 -6.36
C GLN A 36 -4.69 5.17 -7.68
N THR A 37 -3.89 5.25 -8.74
CA THR A 37 -4.20 4.75 -10.08
C THR A 37 -2.96 4.14 -10.72
N ALA A 38 -3.16 3.39 -11.81
CA ALA A 38 -2.05 2.91 -12.63
C ALA A 38 -1.25 4.06 -13.28
N PHE A 39 -1.90 5.17 -13.63
CA PHE A 39 -1.21 6.37 -14.14
C PHE A 39 -0.23 6.92 -13.10
N ALA A 40 -0.65 6.97 -11.84
CA ALA A 40 0.18 7.42 -10.73
C ALA A 40 1.38 6.50 -10.44
N LEU A 41 1.44 5.27 -10.96
CA LEU A 41 2.65 4.43 -10.84
C LEU A 41 3.82 4.97 -11.66
N TYR A 42 3.52 5.67 -12.76
CA TYR A 42 4.53 6.20 -13.68
C TYR A 42 4.68 7.73 -13.57
N ASP A 43 3.91 8.35 -12.69
CA ASP A 43 4.04 9.76 -12.38
C ASP A 43 5.22 9.98 -11.41
N GLY A 44 6.20 10.76 -11.83
CA GLY A 44 7.37 11.10 -11.02
C GLY A 44 7.05 11.87 -9.72
N LEU A 45 5.83 12.40 -9.60
CA LEU A 45 5.34 13.09 -8.40
C LEU A 45 4.71 12.15 -7.36
N SER A 46 4.39 10.90 -7.75
CA SER A 46 3.75 9.93 -6.86
C SER A 46 4.79 9.09 -6.09
N PRO A 47 4.45 8.63 -4.86
CA PRO A 47 5.33 7.72 -4.12
C PRO A 47 5.63 6.46 -4.93
N GLN A 48 6.92 6.25 -5.24
CA GLN A 48 7.37 5.12 -6.07
C GLN A 48 7.25 3.77 -5.38
N ILE A 49 7.05 3.75 -4.06
CA ILE A 49 6.94 2.50 -3.29
C ILE A 49 5.85 1.57 -3.83
N THR A 50 4.74 2.10 -4.39
CA THR A 50 3.70 1.26 -5.00
C THR A 50 4.18 0.64 -6.32
N ALA A 51 4.96 1.38 -7.12
CA ALA A 51 5.57 0.87 -8.35
C ALA A 51 6.64 -0.19 -8.04
N ASP A 52 7.45 0.03 -7.01
CA ASP A 52 8.48 -0.92 -6.56
C ASP A 52 7.85 -2.22 -6.06
N ILE A 53 6.81 -2.14 -5.23
CA ILE A 53 6.03 -3.30 -4.79
C ILE A 53 5.45 -4.04 -6.01
N ALA A 54 4.86 -3.32 -6.96
CA ALA A 54 4.26 -3.92 -8.15
C ALA A 54 5.31 -4.64 -9.02
N ALA A 55 6.49 -4.06 -9.18
CA ALA A 55 7.60 -4.66 -9.93
C ALA A 55 8.16 -5.92 -9.23
N GLU A 56 8.31 -5.88 -7.91
CA GLU A 56 8.92 -6.95 -7.11
C GLU A 56 8.01 -8.15 -6.85
N THR A 57 6.70 -7.90 -6.74
CA THR A 57 5.72 -8.91 -6.35
C THR A 57 4.85 -9.38 -7.51
N GLY A 58 4.76 -8.58 -8.59
CA GLY A 58 3.77 -8.77 -9.65
C GLY A 58 2.33 -8.60 -9.16
N GLN A 59 2.14 -8.17 -7.92
CA GLN A 59 0.86 -7.98 -7.25
C GLN A 59 0.66 -6.48 -7.00
N PHE A 60 -0.62 -6.06 -6.89
CA PHE A 60 -1.01 -4.70 -6.44
C PHE A 60 -0.86 -3.57 -7.47
N ILE A 61 -1.70 -3.66 -8.51
CA ILE A 61 -2.06 -2.48 -9.30
C ILE A 61 -3.25 -1.80 -8.60
N PRO A 62 -3.20 -0.48 -8.30
CA PRO A 62 -4.32 0.24 -7.74
C PRO A 62 -5.60 -0.03 -8.52
N TYR A 63 -6.73 -0.12 -7.81
CA TYR A 63 -8.02 -0.42 -8.41
C TYR A 63 -8.29 0.61 -9.53
N GLY A 64 -8.48 0.12 -10.76
CA GLY A 64 -8.53 0.98 -11.96
C GLY A 64 -7.91 0.37 -13.21
N TYR A 65 -7.05 -0.65 -13.06
CA TYR A 65 -6.44 -1.35 -14.21
C TYR A 65 -7.46 -2.02 -15.14
N HIS A 66 -8.54 -2.59 -14.58
CA HIS A 66 -9.52 -3.35 -15.36
C HIS A 66 -10.59 -2.49 -16.05
N HIS A 67 -10.69 -1.21 -15.68
CA HIS A 67 -11.74 -0.31 -16.18
C HIS A 67 -11.19 1.12 -16.30
N LEU A 68 -10.31 1.35 -17.28
CA LEU A 68 -9.72 2.67 -17.57
C LEU A 68 -10.77 3.78 -17.68
N SER A 69 -12.00 3.45 -18.08
CA SER A 69 -13.16 4.36 -18.14
C SER A 69 -13.66 4.87 -16.77
N HIS A 70 -13.18 4.32 -15.65
CA HIS A 70 -13.61 4.67 -14.29
C HIS A 70 -12.43 4.98 -13.36
N ALA A 71 -11.25 5.25 -13.91
CA ALA A 71 -10.02 5.50 -13.15
C ALA A 71 -10.19 6.58 -12.07
N GLU A 72 -10.87 7.70 -12.36
CA GLU A 72 -11.09 8.79 -11.40
C GLU A 72 -11.95 8.36 -10.20
N ARG A 73 -13.01 7.59 -10.46
CA ARG A 73 -13.89 7.08 -9.40
C ARG A 73 -13.13 6.15 -8.46
N TYR A 74 -12.29 5.29 -9.02
CA TYR A 74 -11.47 4.38 -8.21
C TYR A 74 -10.32 5.10 -7.51
N ALA A 75 -9.71 6.11 -8.13
CA ALA A 75 -8.71 6.97 -7.52
C ALA A 75 -9.27 7.63 -6.25
N ALA A 76 -10.48 8.19 -6.33
CA ALA A 76 -11.15 8.78 -5.20
C ALA A 76 -11.37 7.75 -4.08
N ARG A 77 -11.87 6.55 -4.41
CA ARG A 77 -12.08 5.46 -3.44
C ARG A 77 -10.78 5.06 -2.73
N TYR A 78 -9.70 4.90 -3.50
CA TYR A 78 -8.41 4.51 -2.98
C TYR A 78 -7.80 5.62 -2.11
N GLY A 79 -7.90 6.87 -2.55
CA GLY A 79 -7.48 8.03 -1.77
C GLY A 79 -8.26 8.18 -0.45
N TRP A 80 -9.56 7.91 -0.45
CA TRP A 80 -10.35 7.86 0.79
C TRP A 80 -9.89 6.73 1.72
N ALA A 81 -9.66 5.53 1.18
CA ALA A 81 -9.17 4.40 1.96
C ALA A 81 -7.78 4.70 2.56
N GLN A 82 -6.86 5.29 1.79
CA GLN A 82 -5.52 5.67 2.26
C GLN A 82 -5.57 6.72 3.37
N ARG A 83 -6.46 7.72 3.27
CA ARG A 83 -6.56 8.79 4.27
C ARG A 83 -7.26 8.35 5.55
N SER A 84 -8.34 7.58 5.43
CA SER A 84 -9.27 7.35 6.54
C SER A 84 -9.15 5.96 7.17
N LEU A 85 -8.63 4.98 6.42
CA LEU A 85 -8.58 3.57 6.81
C LEU A 85 -9.92 3.06 7.37
N LEU A 86 -11.05 3.55 6.84
CA LEU A 86 -12.37 3.10 7.26
C LEU A 86 -12.59 1.64 6.84
N ASP A 87 -13.14 0.84 7.76
CA ASP A 87 -13.39 -0.58 7.52
C ASP A 87 -14.34 -0.82 6.34
N SER A 88 -15.27 0.08 6.08
CA SER A 88 -16.14 0.03 4.90
C SER A 88 -15.34 0.11 3.60
N ASP A 89 -14.35 0.99 3.54
CA ASP A 89 -13.52 1.18 2.36
C ASP A 89 -12.52 0.05 2.18
N LEU A 90 -11.88 -0.39 3.26
CA LEU A 90 -10.99 -1.54 3.25
C LEU A 90 -11.73 -2.82 2.81
N ARG A 91 -12.96 -3.04 3.28
CA ARG A 91 -13.80 -4.17 2.87
C ARG A 91 -14.25 -4.06 1.42
N GLU A 92 -14.73 -2.90 0.98
CA GLU A 92 -15.19 -2.73 -0.40
C GLU A 92 -14.04 -2.94 -1.39
N LEU A 93 -12.85 -2.43 -1.05
CA LEU A 93 -11.65 -2.64 -1.85
C LEU A 93 -11.07 -4.06 -1.71
N ARG A 94 -11.63 -4.89 -0.83
CA ARG A 94 -11.16 -6.25 -0.46
C ARG A 94 -9.70 -6.25 0.00
N VAL A 95 -9.29 -5.20 0.71
CA VAL A 95 -7.95 -5.07 1.29
C VAL A 95 -7.76 -6.17 2.33
N ARG A 96 -6.68 -6.92 2.21
CA ARG A 96 -6.22 -7.89 3.21
C ARG A 96 -5.00 -7.38 3.97
N TYR A 97 -4.14 -6.63 3.30
CA TYR A 97 -2.92 -6.11 3.88
C TYR A 97 -2.83 -4.59 3.70
N VAL A 98 -2.21 -3.92 4.68
CA VAL A 98 -1.88 -2.50 4.58
C VAL A 98 -0.37 -2.36 4.77
N TYR A 99 0.31 -1.86 3.74
CA TYR A 99 1.71 -1.44 3.82
C TYR A 99 1.76 0.01 4.30
N ALA A 100 2.57 0.27 5.30
CA ALA A 100 2.82 1.61 5.81
C ALA A 100 4.32 1.83 6.04
N ASP A 101 4.81 3.02 5.71
CA ASP A 101 6.06 3.54 6.27
C ASP A 101 5.71 4.46 7.45
N PRO A 102 5.96 4.03 8.71
CA PRO A 102 5.60 4.80 9.91
C PRO A 102 6.16 6.22 9.95
N ARG A 103 7.23 6.51 9.20
CA ARG A 103 7.93 7.81 9.21
C ARG A 103 7.19 8.88 8.42
N VAL A 104 6.26 8.48 7.55
CA VAL A 104 5.54 9.37 6.62
C VAL A 104 4.03 9.31 6.80
N LEU A 105 3.54 8.59 7.81
CA LEU A 105 2.11 8.59 8.15
C LEU A 105 1.70 9.94 8.71
N ASP A 106 0.53 10.42 8.27
CA ASP A 106 -0.12 11.53 8.93
C ASP A 106 -0.78 11.10 10.26
N ALA A 107 -1.18 12.07 11.07
CA ALA A 107 -1.80 11.81 12.38
C ALA A 107 -3.09 10.98 12.28
N VAL A 108 -3.89 11.20 11.24
CA VAL A 108 -5.16 10.49 11.04
C VAL A 108 -4.89 9.01 10.74
N GLN A 109 -3.91 8.73 9.88
CA GLN A 109 -3.49 7.37 9.56
C GLN A 109 -2.89 6.67 10.79
N ALA A 110 -2.02 7.35 11.52
CA ALA A 110 -1.39 6.80 12.73
C ALA A 110 -2.43 6.45 13.80
N ASP A 111 -3.38 7.34 14.06
CA ASP A 111 -4.47 7.11 15.03
C ASP A 111 -5.39 5.97 14.57
N ALA A 112 -5.74 5.91 13.29
CA ALA A 112 -6.59 4.86 12.74
C ALA A 112 -5.91 3.47 12.81
N ILE A 113 -4.60 3.40 12.56
CA ILE A 113 -3.80 2.18 12.74
C ILE A 113 -3.77 1.79 14.23
N ALA A 114 -3.47 2.73 15.12
CA ALA A 114 -3.39 2.48 16.55
C ALA A 114 -4.73 1.96 17.12
N ALA A 115 -5.85 2.56 16.73
CA ALA A 115 -7.19 2.12 17.14
C ALA A 115 -7.49 0.68 16.68
N LYS A 116 -7.16 0.35 15.42
CA LYS A 116 -7.36 -1.00 14.87
C LYS A 116 -6.42 -2.05 15.46
N LEU A 117 -5.22 -1.65 15.87
CA LEU A 117 -4.32 -2.53 16.62
C LEU A 117 -4.89 -2.82 18.01
N ALA A 118 -5.43 -1.80 18.69
CA ALA A 118 -5.97 -1.93 20.03
C ALA A 118 -7.19 -2.86 20.12
N ASP A 119 -8.03 -2.90 19.09
CA ASP A 119 -9.19 -3.80 19.02
C ASP A 119 -8.99 -5.06 18.16
N GLY A 120 -7.78 -5.27 17.65
CA GLY A 120 -7.37 -6.49 16.95
C GLY A 120 -7.83 -6.61 15.50
N ARG A 121 -8.45 -5.56 14.93
CA ARG A 121 -8.77 -5.48 13.49
C ARG A 121 -7.51 -5.44 12.62
N PHE A 122 -6.45 -4.82 13.12
CA PHE A 122 -5.10 -4.91 12.55
C PHE A 122 -4.22 -5.82 13.40
N ARG A 123 -3.40 -6.61 12.72
CA ARG A 123 -2.30 -7.37 13.33
C ARG A 123 -1.03 -7.12 12.53
N GLU A 124 0.08 -6.88 13.21
CA GLU A 124 1.37 -6.78 12.55
C GLU A 124 1.73 -8.15 11.95
N ALA A 125 1.80 -8.20 10.62
CA ALA A 125 2.17 -9.39 9.87
C ALA A 125 3.66 -9.41 9.54
N TYR A 126 4.24 -8.21 9.35
CA TYR A 126 5.66 -8.02 9.12
C TYR A 126 6.08 -6.63 9.59
N ARG A 127 7.30 -6.53 10.14
CA ARG A 127 7.98 -5.27 10.42
C ARG A 127 9.43 -5.37 10.00
N ASP A 128 9.84 -4.40 9.19
CA ASP A 128 11.23 -4.21 8.84
C ASP A 128 12.05 -3.82 10.09
N PRO A 129 13.21 -4.44 10.34
CA PRO A 129 14.08 -4.10 11.47
C PRO A 129 14.52 -2.62 11.47
N GLY A 130 14.62 -2.00 10.30
CA GLY A 130 14.91 -0.57 10.15
C GLY A 130 13.73 0.36 10.45
N GLY A 131 12.55 -0.18 10.75
CA GLY A 131 11.34 0.57 11.04
C GLY A 131 10.79 1.34 9.84
N THR A 132 11.25 1.02 8.63
CA THR A 132 10.89 1.74 7.40
C THR A 132 9.67 1.16 6.69
N ALA A 133 9.28 -0.06 7.05
CA ALA A 133 8.11 -0.73 6.51
C ALA A 133 7.41 -1.57 7.59
N VAL A 134 6.09 -1.45 7.67
CA VAL A 134 5.23 -2.31 8.46
C VAL A 134 4.08 -2.77 7.58
N ILE A 135 3.76 -4.07 7.65
CA ILE A 135 2.62 -4.65 6.96
C ILE A 135 1.62 -5.13 8.01
N TYR A 136 0.43 -4.56 7.96
CA TYR A 136 -0.69 -4.95 8.82
C TYR A 136 -1.63 -5.90 8.08
N ALA A 137 -1.95 -7.04 8.67
CA ALA A 137 -3.08 -7.86 8.23
C ALA A 137 -4.38 -7.25 8.76
N PHE A 138 -5.31 -6.97 7.84
CA PHE A 138 -6.65 -6.51 8.17
C PHE A 138 -7.61 -7.70 8.29
N SER A 139 -8.28 -7.77 9.43
CA SER A 139 -9.41 -8.66 9.67
C SER A 139 -10.61 -7.80 10.05
N PRO A 140 -11.65 -7.75 9.21
CA PRO A 140 -12.86 -7.01 9.56
C PRO A 140 -13.49 -7.63 10.81
N ALA A 141 -13.98 -6.78 11.71
CA ALA A 141 -14.81 -7.19 12.84
C ALA A 141 -16.18 -7.69 12.39
#